data_AF-A0A150SHK3-F1
#
_entry.id   AF-A0A150SHK3-F1
#
_cell.length_a   1.000
_cell.length_b   1.000
_cell.length_c   1.000
_cell.angle_alpha   90.00
_cell.angle_beta   90.00
_cell.angle_gamma   90.00
#
_symmetry.space_group_name_H-M   'P 1'
#
loop_
_entity.id
_entity.type
_entity.pdbx_description
1 polymer ?
#
loop_
_entity_poly.entity_id
_entity_poly.type
_entity_poly.pdbx_seq_one_letter_code
_entity_poly.pdbx_strand_id
1 'polypeptide(L)'
;MAGSLNKEKARRAASHPDRPGEQCRAEPGAFRPVVNRNRCEAKGDCVEVCPYQVFEIARIDRADFEALSPLGKLKSLVHGRKTALTPNAAQCQACGLCVVA
;
A
#
# COMPACT_ATOMS: atom_id res chain seq x y z
N MET A 1 -0.98 18.18 -9.05
CA MET A 1 -1.29 16.74 -9.21
C MET A 1 -0.22 15.98 -8.45
N ALA A 2 -0.59 15.20 -7.45
CA ALA A 2 0.41 14.35 -6.81
C ALA A 2 0.74 13.19 -7.76
N GLY A 3 2.02 12.88 -7.85
CA GLY A 3 2.55 11.72 -8.57
C GLY A 3 3.36 10.87 -7.60
N SER A 4 3.87 9.75 -8.08
CA SER A 4 4.65 8.81 -7.25
C SER A 4 5.92 9.50 -6.70
N LEU A 5 6.21 9.27 -5.43
CA LEU A 5 7.42 9.80 -4.78
C LEU A 5 8.68 9.19 -5.42
N ASN A 6 8.63 7.89 -5.75
CA ASN A 6 9.68 7.21 -6.51
C ASN A 6 9.18 6.85 -7.91
N LYS A 7 9.47 7.73 -8.88
CA LYS A 7 9.02 7.58 -10.28
C LYS A 7 9.66 6.39 -10.99
N GLU A 8 10.90 6.04 -10.66
CA GLU A 8 11.58 4.90 -11.30
C GLU A 8 10.96 3.59 -10.83
N LYS A 9 10.76 3.43 -9.51
CA LYS A 9 10.08 2.27 -8.94
C LYS A 9 8.64 2.15 -9.42
N ALA A 10 7.91 3.26 -9.50
CA ALA A 10 6.57 3.28 -10.06
C ALA A 10 6.54 2.80 -11.53
N ARG A 11 7.51 3.23 -12.36
CA ARG A 11 7.64 2.75 -13.74
C ARG A 11 7.95 1.25 -13.83
N ARG A 12 8.82 0.72 -12.97
CA ARG A 12 9.07 -0.73 -12.88
C ARG A 12 7.83 -1.50 -12.43
N ALA A 13 7.07 -0.98 -11.46
CA ALA A 13 5.81 -1.59 -11.05
C ALA A 13 4.75 -1.54 -12.17
N ALA A 14 4.75 -0.47 -12.99
CA ALA A 14 3.84 -0.31 -14.11
C ALA A 14 4.12 -1.28 -15.28
N SER A 15 5.30 -1.89 -15.36
CA SER A 15 5.60 -2.89 -16.39
C SER A 15 5.03 -4.28 -16.09
N HIS A 16 4.35 -4.47 -14.96
CA HIS A 16 3.71 -5.75 -14.65
C HIS A 16 2.48 -5.98 -15.55
N PRO A 17 2.41 -7.09 -16.31
CA PRO A 17 1.39 -7.28 -17.35
C PRO A 17 -0.04 -7.33 -16.81
N ASP A 18 -0.23 -7.84 -15.58
CA ASP A 18 -1.56 -7.98 -14.97
C ASP A 18 -2.10 -6.69 -14.32
N ARG A 19 -1.40 -5.55 -14.44
CA ARG A 19 -1.77 -4.30 -13.76
C ARG A 19 -1.96 -3.15 -14.76
N PRO A 20 -2.98 -2.29 -14.55
CA PRO A 20 -3.16 -1.12 -15.41
C PRO A 20 -1.97 -0.16 -15.40
N GLY A 21 -1.25 -0.07 -14.29
CA GLY A 21 -0.06 0.79 -14.17
C GLY A 21 -0.39 2.26 -14.47
N GLU A 22 0.31 2.85 -15.43
CA GLU A 22 0.07 4.23 -15.90
C GLU A 22 -1.26 4.38 -16.67
N GLN A 23 -1.88 3.29 -17.10
CA GLN A 23 -3.19 3.27 -17.80
C GLN A 23 -4.37 3.26 -16.83
N CYS A 24 -4.10 3.53 -15.55
CA CYS A 24 -5.07 3.70 -14.48
C CYS A 24 -6.16 4.72 -14.84
N ARG A 25 -7.43 4.31 -14.85
CA ARG A 25 -8.58 5.14 -15.27
C ARG A 25 -9.86 4.88 -14.47
N ALA A 26 -9.81 4.16 -13.35
CA ALA A 26 -11.02 3.97 -12.55
C ALA A 26 -11.41 5.29 -11.87
N GLU A 27 -12.71 5.51 -11.72
CA GLU A 27 -13.22 6.64 -10.93
C GLU A 27 -12.65 6.57 -9.50
N PRO A 28 -12.21 7.71 -8.92
CA PRO A 28 -11.69 7.74 -7.56
C PRO A 28 -12.63 7.07 -6.56
N GLY A 29 -12.10 6.10 -5.81
CA GLY A 29 -12.84 5.46 -4.72
C GLY A 29 -13.78 4.34 -5.16
N ALA A 30 -13.90 4.09 -6.47
CA ALA A 30 -14.53 2.87 -7.00
C ALA A 30 -13.82 1.60 -6.49
N PHE A 31 -12.53 1.71 -6.18
CA PHE A 31 -11.72 0.66 -5.57
C PHE A 31 -11.07 1.16 -4.30
N ARG A 32 -10.97 0.30 -3.28
CA ARG A 32 -10.24 0.58 -2.04
C ARG A 32 -9.23 -0.54 -1.77
N PRO A 33 -7.93 -0.23 -1.63
CA PRO A 33 -6.94 -1.25 -1.35
C PRO A 33 -7.11 -1.80 0.07
N VAL A 34 -6.92 -3.10 0.23
CA VAL A 34 -6.95 -3.80 1.51
C VAL A 34 -5.53 -4.19 1.90
N VAL A 35 -5.08 -3.72 3.06
CA VAL A 35 -3.77 -4.09 3.60
C VAL A 35 -3.92 -5.35 4.45
N ASN A 36 -3.30 -6.45 4.01
CA ASN A 36 -3.18 -7.63 4.86
C ASN A 36 -2.07 -7.41 5.91
N ARG A 37 -2.47 -7.03 7.12
CA ARG A 37 -1.55 -6.71 8.23
C ARG A 37 -0.74 -7.91 8.73
N ASN A 38 -1.17 -9.15 8.48
CA ASN A 38 -0.35 -10.34 8.75
C ASN A 38 0.85 -10.49 7.79
N ARG A 39 0.81 -9.81 6.64
CA ARG A 39 1.85 -9.88 5.60
C ARG A 39 2.64 -8.59 5.43
N CYS A 40 2.07 -7.45 5.83
CA CYS A 40 2.69 -6.13 5.70
C CYS A 40 3.99 -6.03 6.53
N GLU A 41 5.05 -5.53 5.91
CA GLU A 41 6.38 -5.33 6.54
C GLU A 41 6.71 -3.86 6.79
N ALA A 42 5.76 -2.95 6.51
CA ALA A 42 5.93 -1.51 6.66
C ALA A 42 7.16 -0.91 5.95
N LYS A 43 7.62 -1.54 4.86
CA LYS A 43 8.75 -1.08 4.03
C LYS A 43 8.51 0.26 3.32
N GLY A 44 7.24 0.60 3.07
CA GLY A 44 6.87 1.87 2.45
C GLY A 44 6.74 1.83 0.92
N ASP A 45 6.98 0.69 0.27
CA ASP A 45 6.91 0.56 -1.20
C ASP A 45 5.59 1.09 -1.78
N CYS A 46 4.46 0.77 -1.13
CA CYS A 46 3.14 1.27 -1.49
C CYS A 46 3.00 2.80 -1.43
N VAL A 47 3.68 3.47 -0.49
CA VAL A 47 3.71 4.94 -0.37
C VAL A 47 4.54 5.54 -1.49
N GLU A 48 5.68 4.93 -1.79
CA GLU A 48 6.60 5.41 -2.82
C GLU A 48 6.00 5.37 -4.23
N VAL A 49 5.28 4.30 -4.55
CA VAL A 49 4.77 4.08 -5.92
C VAL A 49 3.37 4.65 -6.16
N CYS A 50 2.56 4.87 -5.12
CA CYS A 50 1.18 5.31 -5.31
C CYS A 50 1.14 6.77 -5.80
N PRO A 51 0.61 7.05 -7.00
CA PRO A 51 0.56 8.43 -7.50
C PRO A 51 -0.49 9.27 -6.78
N TYR A 52 -1.48 8.64 -6.14
CA TYR A 52 -2.60 9.34 -5.49
C TYR A 52 -2.45 9.47 -3.97
N GLN A 53 -1.28 9.13 -3.40
CA GLN A 53 -0.99 9.21 -1.97
C GLN A 53 -2.05 8.52 -1.10
N VAL A 54 -2.50 7.34 -1.54
CA VAL A 54 -3.50 6.54 -0.82
C VAL A 54 -2.98 6.04 0.52
N PHE A 55 -1.67 5.76 0.60
CA PHE A 55 -1.04 5.04 1.69
C PHE A 55 -0.22 5.94 2.61
N GLU A 56 -0.11 5.52 3.87
CA GLU A 56 0.81 6.06 4.87
C GLU A 56 1.39 4.88 5.67
N ILE A 57 2.64 4.98 6.15
CA ILE A 57 3.18 4.04 7.13
C ILE A 57 3.06 4.65 8.53
N ALA A 58 2.30 3.99 9.40
CA ALA A 58 2.09 4.42 10.77
C ALA A 58 2.29 3.27 11.76
N ARG A 59 2.33 3.58 13.06
CA ARG A 59 2.33 2.55 14.11
C ARG A 59 1.00 1.81 14.08
N ILE A 60 1.06 0.48 14.16
CA ILE A 60 -0.15 -0.34 14.25
C ILE A 60 -0.88 -0.04 15.55
N ASP A 61 -2.19 0.17 15.48
CA ASP A 61 -2.98 0.35 16.68
C ASP A 61 -3.05 -0.96 17.50
N ARG A 62 -3.47 -0.83 18.75
CA ARG A 62 -3.51 -1.97 19.67
C ARG A 62 -4.51 -3.04 19.22
N ALA A 63 -5.72 -2.66 18.83
CA ALA A 63 -6.76 -3.60 18.41
C ALA A 63 -6.36 -4.34 17.13
N ASP A 64 -5.83 -3.62 16.15
CA ASP A 64 -5.31 -4.19 14.91
C ASP A 64 -4.15 -5.16 15.16
N PHE A 65 -3.25 -4.84 16.10
CA PHE A 65 -2.17 -5.75 16.48
C PHE A 65 -2.70 -7.00 17.16
N GLU A 66 -3.66 -6.86 18.07
CA GLU A 66 -4.20 -8.01 18.79
C GLU A 66 -4.94 -8.98 17.85
N ALA A 67 -5.52 -8.48 16.77
CA ALA A 67 -6.16 -9.25 15.71
C ALA A 67 -5.18 -10.01 14.78
N LEU A 68 -3.87 -9.79 14.91
CA LEU A 68 -2.87 -10.53 14.12
C LEU A 68 -2.75 -11.99 14.61
N SER A 69 -2.42 -12.88 13.67
CA SER A 69 -1.98 -14.24 13.98
C SER A 69 -0.67 -14.22 14.79
N PRO A 70 -0.28 -15.31 15.50
CA PRO A 70 0.98 -15.35 16.23
C PRO A 70 2.21 -15.02 15.36
N LEU A 71 2.26 -15.57 14.13
CA LEU A 71 3.31 -15.26 13.17
C LEU A 71 3.25 -13.79 12.70
N GLY A 72 2.05 -13.26 12.48
CA GLY A 72 1.83 -11.84 12.15
C GLY A 72 2.30 -10.90 13.26
N LYS A 73 2.04 -11.23 14.54
CA LYS A 73 2.54 -10.48 15.70
C LYS A 73 4.06 -10.45 15.73
N LEU A 74 4.71 -11.61 15.57
CA LEU A 74 6.17 -11.72 15.50
C LEU A 74 6.75 -10.85 14.36
N LYS A 75 6.18 -10.97 13.16
CA LYS A 75 6.58 -10.20 12.00
C LYS A 75 6.42 -8.69 12.23
N SER A 76 5.27 -8.26 12.76
CA SER A 76 5.01 -6.86 13.09
C SER A 76 6.03 -6.33 14.10
N LEU A 77 6.40 -7.11 15.13
CA LEU A 77 7.43 -6.71 16.10
C LEU A 77 8.80 -6.53 15.45
N VAL A 78 9.23 -7.47 14.60
CA VAL A 78 10.50 -7.39 13.85
C VAL A 78 10.54 -6.17 12.93
N HIS A 79 9.39 -5.77 12.39
CA HIS A 79 9.26 -4.58 11.53
C HIS A 79 8.79 -3.32 12.30
N GLY A 80 9.10 -3.22 13.59
CA GLY A 80 8.97 -1.99 14.36
C GLY A 80 7.53 -1.61 14.76
N ARG A 81 6.60 -2.58 14.76
CA ARG A 81 5.16 -2.37 15.00
C ARG A 81 4.56 -1.28 14.12
N LYS A 82 4.96 -1.27 12.85
CA LYS A 82 4.37 -0.38 11.85
C LYS A 82 3.54 -1.17 10.85
N THR A 83 2.62 -0.50 10.18
CA THR A 83 1.82 -1.06 9.09
C THR A 83 1.44 0.04 8.08
N ALA A 84 1.04 -0.38 6.89
CA ALA A 84 0.45 0.54 5.93
C ALA A 84 -1.02 0.81 6.30
N LEU A 85 -1.38 2.08 6.35
CA LEU A 85 -2.75 2.56 6.43
C LEU A 85 -3.18 3.12 5.07
N THR A 86 -4.49 3.30 4.90
CA THR A 86 -5.09 3.82 3.65
C THR A 86 -5.97 5.05 3.91
N PRO A 87 -5.43 6.13 4.53
CA PRO A 87 -6.24 7.30 4.92
C PRO A 87 -6.96 7.96 3.72
N ASN A 88 -6.35 7.89 2.54
CA ASN A 88 -6.90 8.43 1.30
C ASN A 88 -7.44 7.32 0.37
N ALA A 89 -8.01 6.23 0.90
CA ALA A 89 -8.53 5.11 0.10
C ALA A 89 -9.52 5.56 -0.99
N ALA A 90 -10.27 6.64 -0.76
CA ALA A 90 -11.21 7.22 -1.74
C ALA A 90 -10.51 7.86 -2.95
N GLN A 91 -9.20 8.09 -2.90
CA GLN A 91 -8.42 8.63 -4.03
C GLN A 91 -7.86 7.52 -4.93
N CYS A 92 -8.05 6.25 -4.57
CA CYS A 92 -7.55 5.14 -5.37
C CYS A 92 -8.27 5.06 -6.71
N GLN A 93 -7.50 4.99 -7.79
CA GLN A 93 -7.98 4.81 -9.17
C GLN A 93 -7.62 3.44 -9.77
N ALA A 94 -7.20 2.48 -8.92
CA ALA A 94 -6.93 1.08 -9.28
C ALA A 94 -5.73 0.82 -10.22
N CYS A 95 -4.66 1.61 -10.14
CA CYS A 95 -3.41 1.37 -10.90
C CYS A 95 -2.74 0.02 -10.60
N GLY A 96 -2.92 -0.51 -9.39
CA GLY A 96 -2.32 -1.78 -8.96
C GLY A 96 -0.82 -1.74 -8.65
N LEU A 97 -0.15 -0.59 -8.79
CA LEU A 97 1.30 -0.44 -8.57
C LEU A 97 1.73 -0.91 -7.18
N CYS A 98 0.97 -0.57 -6.14
CA CYS A 98 1.28 -0.91 -4.75
C CYS A 98 1.26 -2.41 -4.42
N VAL A 99 0.76 -3.26 -5.32
CA VAL A 99 0.67 -4.70 -5.10
C VAL A 99 1.87 -5.44 -5.71
N VAL A 100 2.55 -4.83 -6.68
CA VAL A 100 3.67 -5.41 -7.44
C VAL A 100 5.00 -4.67 -7.18
N ALA A 101 4.98 -3.68 -6.29
CA ALA A 101 6.12 -2.84 -5.92
C ALA A 101 7.04 -3.46 -4.86
#